data_AF-A0A1T4K664-F1
#
_entry.id   AF-A0A1T4K664-F1
#
_cell.length_a   1.000
_cell.length_b   1.000
_cell.length_c   1.000
_cell.angle_alpha   90.00
_cell.angle_beta   90.00
_cell.angle_gamma   90.00
#
_symmetry.space_group_name_H-M   'P 1'
#
loop_
_entity.id
_entity.type
_entity.pdbx_description
1 polymer ?
#
loop_
_entity_poly.entity_id
_entity_poly.type
_entity_poly.pdbx_seq_one_letter_code
_entity_poly.pdbx_strand_id
1 'polypeptide(L)'
;MPFFIPRRLIDFEYFESGEVDEEYTKLAKDYKNDIDFAFFAVNFNYSKSDYEELTPKEKTFIYKAWEDKIVRESTLLNNAVYNAIANSHRKKGKKYQKLWKKKPKSVDQDIAYNNMKIIKDIEKRDGKSWIEKIYKAGGLNASSKKRGD
;
A
#
# COMPACT_ATOMS: atom_id res chain seq x y z
N MET A 1 -1.17 -22.78 -29.90
CA MET A 1 -0.21 -21.66 -29.94
C MET A 1 0.37 -21.46 -28.55
N PRO A 2 1.69 -21.41 -28.35
CA PRO A 2 2.23 -21.06 -27.04
C PRO A 2 2.14 -19.54 -26.91
N PHE A 3 1.13 -19.07 -26.18
CA PHE A 3 1.09 -17.67 -25.74
C PHE A 3 2.21 -17.47 -24.73
N PHE A 4 3.20 -16.65 -25.07
CA PHE A 4 4.24 -16.24 -24.14
C PHE A 4 3.61 -15.27 -23.12
N ILE A 5 3.13 -15.80 -22.00
CA ILE A 5 2.71 -14.98 -20.87
C ILE A 5 3.97 -14.54 -20.13
N PRO A 6 4.18 -13.24 -19.89
CA PRO A 6 5.32 -12.77 -19.11
C PRO A 6 5.35 -13.43 -17.73
N ARG A 7 6.49 -14.03 -17.36
CA ARG A 7 6.70 -14.72 -16.07
C ARG A 7 6.26 -13.89 -14.86
N ARG A 8 6.54 -12.59 -14.88
CA ARG A 8 6.12 -11.63 -13.85
C ARG A 8 4.62 -11.64 -13.53
N LEU A 9 3.78 -12.06 -14.48
CA LEU A 9 2.33 -12.07 -14.33
C LEU A 9 1.78 -13.39 -13.78
N ILE A 10 2.60 -14.45 -13.72
CA ILE A 10 2.15 -15.81 -13.42
C ILE A 10 2.97 -16.49 -12.32
N ASP A 11 4.26 -16.16 -12.22
CA ASP A 11 5.16 -16.80 -11.28
C ASP A 11 5.00 -16.17 -9.89
N PHE A 12 5.04 -17.02 -8.87
CA PHE A 12 5.16 -16.59 -7.49
C PHE A 12 6.49 -15.84 -7.31
N GLU A 13 6.41 -14.65 -6.71
CA GLU A 13 7.57 -13.78 -6.45
C GLU A 13 8.05 -13.85 -5.00
N TYR A 14 7.17 -14.24 -4.07
CA TYR A 14 7.39 -14.20 -2.62
C TYR A 14 7.23 -15.59 -1.98
N PHE A 15 6.36 -16.42 -2.50
CA PHE A 15 6.24 -17.81 -2.06
C PHE A 15 7.25 -18.66 -2.82
N GLU A 16 8.47 -18.71 -2.29
CA GLU A 16 9.48 -19.65 -2.78
C GLU A 16 9.05 -21.09 -2.44
N SER A 17 9.10 -21.93 -3.45
CA SER A 17 9.26 -23.37 -3.26
C SER A 17 10.65 -23.60 -2.69
N GLY A 18 10.75 -24.04 -1.44
CA GLY A 18 11.99 -24.58 -0.88
C GLY A 18 12.48 -25.82 -1.64
N GLU A 19 13.29 -26.67 -1.01
CA GLU A 19 13.66 -27.95 -1.63
C GLU A 19 12.39 -28.72 -2.05
N VAL A 20 12.36 -29.08 -3.34
CA VAL A 20 11.23 -29.82 -3.90
C VAL A 20 11.30 -31.23 -3.35
N ASP A 21 10.35 -31.57 -2.48
CA ASP A 21 10.18 -32.94 -2.02
C ASP A 21 9.78 -33.83 -3.22
N GLU A 22 10.75 -34.60 -3.70
CA GLU A 22 10.57 -35.50 -4.83
C GLU A 22 9.56 -36.61 -4.54
N GLU A 23 9.47 -37.06 -3.29
CA GLU A 23 8.53 -38.09 -2.86
C GLU A 23 7.11 -37.52 -2.89
N TYR A 24 6.92 -36.32 -2.33
CA TYR A 24 5.65 -35.60 -2.43
C TYR A 24 5.26 -35.36 -3.88
N THR A 25 6.18 -34.93 -4.74
CA THR A 25 5.88 -34.65 -6.15
C THR A 25 5.42 -35.90 -6.91
N LYS A 26 6.01 -37.06 -6.60
CA LYS A 26 5.59 -38.35 -7.18
C LYS A 26 4.20 -38.74 -6.69
N LEU A 27 3.92 -38.60 -5.39
CA LEU A 27 2.61 -38.90 -4.80
C LEU A 27 1.52 -37.96 -5.32
N ALA A 28 1.81 -36.65 -5.38
CA ALA A 28 0.86 -35.61 -5.78
C ALA A 28 0.52 -35.66 -7.28
N LYS A 29 1.32 -36.34 -8.11
CA LYS A 29 1.12 -36.38 -9.57
C LYS A 29 -0.26 -36.90 -9.96
N ASP A 30 -0.74 -37.94 -9.28
CA ASP A 30 -2.04 -38.55 -9.56
C ASP A 30 -3.21 -37.74 -9.00
N TYR A 31 -2.95 -36.92 -7.97
CA TYR A 31 -3.96 -36.11 -7.26
C TYR A 31 -3.92 -34.61 -7.59
N LYS A 32 -3.14 -34.22 -8.61
CA LYS A 32 -2.88 -32.81 -8.90
C LYS A 32 -4.15 -31.99 -9.05
N ASN A 33 -5.16 -32.53 -9.73
CA ASN A 33 -6.44 -31.83 -9.95
C ASN A 33 -7.24 -31.67 -8.67
N ASP A 34 -7.21 -32.67 -7.78
CA ASP A 34 -7.93 -32.64 -6.50
C ASP A 34 -7.26 -31.69 -5.52
N ILE A 35 -5.92 -31.66 -5.50
CA ILE A 35 -5.12 -30.71 -4.71
C ILE A 35 -5.39 -29.28 -5.18
N ASP A 36 -5.36 -29.03 -6.50
CA ASP A 36 -5.72 -27.73 -7.07
C ASP A 36 -7.15 -27.35 -6.66
N PHE A 37 -8.13 -28.22 -6.87
CA PHE A 37 -9.52 -27.95 -6.48
C PHE A 37 -9.65 -27.62 -4.98
N ALA A 38 -8.99 -28.39 -4.11
CA ALA A 38 -9.00 -28.13 -2.66
C ALA A 38 -8.46 -26.74 -2.32
N PHE A 39 -7.41 -26.28 -3.01
CA PHE A 39 -6.91 -24.91 -2.86
C PHE A 39 -7.99 -23.88 -3.21
N PHE A 40 -8.68 -24.03 -4.34
CA PHE A 40 -9.72 -23.07 -4.76
C PHE A 40 -10.94 -23.09 -3.83
N ALA A 41 -11.38 -24.29 -3.42
CA ALA A 41 -12.51 -24.46 -2.51
C ALA A 41 -12.23 -23.83 -1.14
N VAL A 42 -11.05 -24.06 -0.56
CA VAL A 42 -10.70 -23.54 0.77
C VAL A 42 -10.45 -22.03 0.76
N ASN A 43 -9.77 -21.50 -0.25
CA ASN A 43 -9.36 -20.09 -0.26
C ASN A 43 -10.41 -19.15 -0.85
N PHE A 44 -11.22 -19.61 -1.80
CA PHE A 44 -12.16 -18.76 -2.54
C PHE A 44 -13.60 -19.27 -2.50
N ASN A 45 -13.85 -20.39 -1.81
CA ASN A 45 -15.19 -20.95 -1.63
C ASN A 45 -15.84 -21.41 -2.96
N TYR A 46 -15.02 -21.82 -3.92
CA TYR A 46 -15.46 -22.30 -5.23
C TYR A 46 -16.17 -23.65 -5.11
N SER A 47 -17.25 -23.82 -5.88
CA SER A 47 -17.82 -25.15 -6.10
C SER A 47 -16.98 -25.93 -7.13
N LYS A 48 -17.26 -27.23 -7.26
CA LYS A 48 -16.57 -28.08 -8.24
C LYS A 48 -16.80 -27.60 -9.69
N SER A 49 -18.01 -27.17 -10.02
CA SER A 49 -18.33 -26.63 -11.34
C SER A 49 -17.56 -25.33 -11.63
N ASP A 50 -17.49 -24.40 -10.67
CA ASP A 50 -16.78 -23.14 -10.85
C ASP A 50 -15.29 -23.38 -11.17
N TYR A 51 -14.68 -24.37 -10.51
CA TYR A 51 -13.29 -24.75 -10.73
C TYR A 51 -13.05 -25.42 -12.10
N GLU A 52 -13.99 -26.24 -12.56
CA GLU A 52 -13.91 -26.93 -13.86
C GLU A 52 -14.12 -25.97 -15.03
N GLU A 53 -14.87 -24.88 -14.84
CA GLU A 53 -15.05 -23.82 -15.85
C GLU A 53 -13.80 -22.96 -16.05
N LEU A 54 -12.88 -22.91 -15.08
CA LEU A 54 -11.66 -22.12 -15.18
C LEU A 54 -10.69 -22.70 -16.22
N THR A 55 -10.24 -21.84 -17.12
CA THR A 55 -9.13 -22.15 -18.02
C THR A 55 -7.81 -22.25 -17.24
N PRO A 56 -6.82 -23.03 -17.72
CA PRO A 56 -5.50 -23.10 -17.08
C PRO A 56 -4.82 -21.74 -16.90
N LYS A 57 -5.08 -20.80 -17.82
CA LYS A 57 -4.57 -19.43 -17.76
C LYS A 57 -5.20 -18.65 -16.60
N GLU A 58 -6.51 -18.76 -16.41
CA GLU A 58 -7.19 -18.10 -15.29
C GLU A 58 -6.71 -18.65 -13.95
N LYS A 59 -6.52 -19.97 -13.85
CA LYS A 59 -5.93 -20.60 -12.65
C LYS A 59 -4.59 -19.98 -12.28
N THR A 60 -3.67 -19.81 -13.26
CA THR A 60 -2.36 -19.17 -13.00
C THR A 60 -2.48 -17.73 -12.52
N PHE A 61 -3.42 -16.95 -13.07
CA PHE A 61 -3.64 -15.58 -12.62
C PHE A 61 -4.27 -15.52 -11.22
N ILE A 62 -5.16 -16.44 -10.88
CA ILE A 62 -5.75 -16.51 -9.54
C ILE A 62 -4.69 -16.87 -8.51
N TYR A 63 -3.81 -17.83 -8.82
CA TYR A 63 -2.65 -18.12 -7.98
C TYR A 63 -1.83 -16.86 -7.73
N LYS A 64 -1.42 -16.15 -8.78
CA LYS A 64 -0.65 -14.90 -8.64
C LYS A 64 -1.38 -13.85 -7.80
N ALA A 65 -2.66 -13.61 -8.08
CA ALA A 65 -3.46 -12.64 -7.34
C ALA A 65 -3.63 -13.01 -5.86
N TRP A 66 -3.68 -14.30 -5.55
CA TRP A 66 -3.73 -14.79 -4.18
C TRP A 66 -2.42 -14.51 -3.42
N GLU A 67 -1.27 -14.77 -4.03
CA GLU A 67 0.03 -14.39 -3.44
C GLU A 67 0.08 -12.90 -3.15
N ASP A 68 -0.21 -12.06 -4.16
CA ASP A 68 -0.19 -10.60 -4.02
C ASP A 68 -1.14 -10.12 -2.91
N LYS A 69 -2.30 -10.77 -2.78
CA LYS A 69 -3.26 -10.50 -1.69
C LYS A 69 -2.64 -10.82 -0.33
N ILE A 70 -2.11 -12.02 -0.14
CA ILE A 70 -1.55 -12.45 1.16
C ILE A 70 -0.34 -11.60 1.54
N VAL A 71 0.56 -11.31 0.59
CA VAL A 71 1.71 -10.44 0.81
C VAL A 71 1.26 -9.04 1.20
N ARG A 72 0.26 -8.47 0.52
CA ARG A 72 -0.31 -7.16 0.85
C ARG A 72 -0.96 -7.13 2.23
N GLU A 73 -1.74 -8.15 2.58
CA GLU A 73 -2.44 -8.24 3.86
C GLU A 73 -1.48 -8.41 5.03
N SER A 74 -0.51 -9.31 4.91
CA SER A 74 0.56 -9.50 5.91
C SER A 74 1.43 -8.25 6.07
N THR A 75 1.76 -7.58 4.97
CA THR A 75 2.48 -6.29 4.99
C THR A 75 1.66 -5.20 5.68
N LEU A 76 0.35 -5.13 5.42
CA LEU A 76 -0.53 -4.18 6.08
C LEU A 76 -0.61 -4.44 7.60
N LEU A 77 -0.75 -5.70 8.01
CA LEU A 77 -0.75 -6.09 9.42
C LEU A 77 0.55 -5.68 10.09
N ASN A 78 1.68 -5.99 9.46
CA ASN A 78 3.00 -5.61 9.94
C ASN A 78 3.12 -4.08 10.13
N ASN A 79 2.72 -3.30 9.12
CA ASN A 79 2.69 -1.84 9.19
C ASN A 79 1.76 -1.32 10.29
N ALA A 80 0.61 -1.95 10.49
CA ALA A 80 -0.33 -1.58 11.54
C ALA A 80 0.26 -1.78 12.94
N VAL A 81 0.93 -2.92 13.17
CA VAL A 81 1.60 -3.23 14.44
C VAL A 81 2.74 -2.24 14.70
N TYR A 82 3.61 -2.00 13.72
CA TYR A 82 4.68 -1.00 13.87
C TYR A 82 4.11 0.40 14.14
N ASN A 83 3.04 0.79 13.46
CA ASN A 83 2.39 2.08 13.68
C ASN A 83 1.80 2.18 15.11
N ALA A 84 1.21 1.11 15.62
CA ALA A 84 0.68 1.05 16.98
C ALA A 84 1.80 1.18 18.02
N ILE A 85 2.91 0.43 17.87
CA ILE A 85 4.07 0.51 18.76
C ILE A 85 4.66 1.94 18.75
N ALA A 86 4.85 2.52 17.57
CA ALA A 86 5.36 3.88 17.43
C ALA A 86 4.44 4.93 18.07
N ASN A 87 3.12 4.75 17.97
CA ASN A 87 2.14 5.61 18.63
C ASN A 87 2.11 5.43 20.15
N SER A 88 2.33 4.21 20.65
CA SER A 88 2.42 3.92 22.08
C SER A 88 3.60 4.65 22.73
N HIS A 89 4.77 4.65 22.08
CA HIS A 89 5.98 5.33 22.57
C HIS A 89 5.98 6.85 22.32
N ARG A 90 4.87 7.41 21.85
CA ARG A 90 4.80 8.82 21.45
C ARG A 90 4.63 9.73 22.66
N LYS A 91 5.37 10.86 22.67
CA LYS A 91 5.27 11.85 23.75
C LYS A 91 3.82 12.34 23.95
N LYS A 92 3.41 12.41 25.22
CA LYS A 92 2.09 12.93 25.65
C LYS A 92 1.80 14.29 25.01
N GLY A 93 0.58 14.45 24.48
CA GLY A 93 0.11 15.68 23.82
C GLY A 93 0.48 15.81 22.33
N LYS A 94 1.25 14.87 21.75
CA LYS A 94 1.47 14.83 20.29
C LYS A 94 0.33 14.06 19.60
N LYS A 95 -0.15 14.57 18.47
CA LYS A 95 -1.19 13.90 17.65
C LYS A 95 -0.71 12.52 17.18
N TYR A 96 -1.57 11.50 17.26
CA TYR A 96 -1.27 10.15 16.77
C TYR A 96 -0.93 10.16 15.26
N GLN A 97 -0.03 9.27 14.86
CA GLN A 97 0.30 9.02 13.47
C GLN A 97 -0.75 8.07 12.89
N LYS A 98 -1.40 8.51 11.81
CA LYS A 98 -2.37 7.68 11.10
C LYS A 98 -1.65 6.60 10.30
N LEU A 99 -2.16 5.37 10.35
CA LEU A 99 -1.74 4.29 9.46
C LEU A 99 -1.95 4.68 7.99
N TRP A 100 -3.17 5.13 7.67
CA TRP A 100 -3.52 5.59 6.33
C TRP A 100 -3.34 7.10 6.19
N LYS A 101 -2.59 7.51 5.17
CA LYS A 101 -2.43 8.91 4.79
C LYS A 101 -3.33 9.19 3.58
N LYS A 102 -4.04 10.32 3.62
CA LYS A 102 -4.79 10.78 2.45
C LYS A 102 -3.80 11.04 1.31
N LYS A 103 -4.12 10.57 0.11
CA LYS A 103 -3.34 10.91 -1.10
C LYS A 103 -3.25 12.44 -1.19
N PRO A 104 -2.04 13.02 -1.28
CA PRO A 104 -1.92 14.47 -1.44
C PRO A 104 -2.62 14.89 -2.73
N LYS A 105 -3.33 16.01 -2.70
CA LYS A 105 -3.82 16.62 -3.94
C LYS A 105 -2.60 17.00 -4.78
N SER A 106 -2.61 16.63 -6.06
CA SER A 106 -1.56 17.09 -6.98
C SER A 106 -1.60 18.61 -6.99
N VAL A 107 -0.52 19.23 -6.55
CA VAL A 107 -0.36 20.68 -6.63
C VAL A 107 0.32 20.93 -7.97
N ASP A 108 -0.25 21.84 -8.76
CA ASP A 108 0.42 22.36 -9.94
C ASP A 108 1.72 23.06 -9.49
N GLN A 109 2.85 22.48 -9.89
CA GLN A 109 4.16 22.91 -9.42
C GLN A 109 4.51 24.31 -9.92
N ASP A 110 4.03 24.69 -11.10
CA ASP A 110 4.27 26.01 -11.67
C ASP A 110 3.48 27.07 -10.92
N ILE A 111 2.22 26.76 -10.59
CA ILE A 111 1.39 27.64 -9.75
C ILE A 111 2.01 27.79 -8.35
N ALA A 112 2.47 26.70 -7.74
CA ALA A 112 3.12 26.75 -6.44
C ALA A 112 4.41 27.56 -6.44
N TYR A 113 5.25 27.39 -7.47
CA TYR A 113 6.50 28.12 -7.64
C TYR A 113 6.26 29.62 -7.84
N ASN A 114 5.33 29.98 -8.72
CA ASN A 114 4.97 31.38 -8.98
C ASN A 114 4.39 32.06 -7.74
N ASN A 115 3.49 31.39 -7.02
CA ASN A 115 2.95 31.90 -5.76
C ASN A 115 4.06 32.10 -4.71
N MET A 116 5.00 31.16 -4.61
CA MET A 116 6.14 31.29 -3.69
C MET A 116 7.06 32.46 -4.06
N LYS A 117 7.28 32.68 -5.36
CA LYS A 117 8.07 33.83 -5.85
C LYS A 117 7.40 35.15 -5.49
N ILE A 118 6.11 35.28 -5.77
CA ILE A 118 5.31 36.46 -5.43
C ILE A 118 5.35 36.74 -3.91
N ILE A 119 5.18 35.70 -3.08
CA ILE A 119 5.25 35.83 -1.62
C ILE A 119 6.64 36.36 -1.19
N LYS A 120 7.73 35.81 -1.73
CA LYS A 120 9.08 36.27 -1.41
C LYS A 120 9.34 37.72 -1.82
N ASP A 121 8.81 38.14 -2.97
CA ASP A 121 8.97 39.52 -3.45
C ASP A 121 8.16 40.50 -2.59
N ILE A 122 6.95 40.14 -2.18
CA ILE A 122 6.14 40.90 -1.22
C ILE A 122 6.86 40.99 0.13
N GLU A 123 7.42 39.89 0.64
CA GLU A 123 8.17 39.90 1.91
C GLU A 123 9.41 40.78 1.85
N LYS A 124 10.10 40.85 0.71
CA LYS A 124 11.24 41.75 0.51
C LYS A 124 10.84 43.23 0.47
N ARG A 125 9.70 43.54 -0.16
CA ARG A 125 9.23 44.91 -0.33
C ARG A 125 8.55 45.47 0.94
N ASP A 126 7.64 44.69 1.52
CA ASP A 126 6.68 45.15 2.52
C ASP A 126 6.91 44.51 3.91
N GLY A 127 7.88 43.61 4.02
CA GLY A 127 8.17 42.85 5.23
C GLY A 127 7.11 41.77 5.53
N LYS A 128 7.18 41.19 6.74
CA LYS A 128 6.34 40.05 7.16
C LYS A 128 5.10 40.43 7.97
N SER A 129 4.81 41.72 8.11
CA SER A 129 3.72 42.24 8.96
C SER A 129 2.32 41.80 8.50
N TRP A 130 2.15 41.51 7.21
CA TRP A 130 0.89 41.00 6.65
C TRP A 130 0.52 39.62 7.18
N ILE A 131 1.51 38.79 7.54
CA ILE A 131 1.29 37.47 8.12
C ILE A 131 0.53 37.61 9.44
N GLU A 132 0.98 38.52 10.32
CA GLU A 132 0.34 38.76 11.62
C GLU A 132 -1.13 39.23 11.47
N LYS A 133 -1.40 40.06 10.47
CA LYS A 133 -2.75 40.54 10.15
C LYS A 133 -3.67 39.39 9.72
N ILE A 134 -3.17 38.45 8.90
CA ILE A 134 -3.94 37.26 8.49
C ILE A 134 -4.27 36.37 9.68
N TYR A 135 -3.29 36.08 10.54
CA TYR A 135 -3.52 35.26 11.73
C TYR A 135 -4.57 35.91 12.64
N LYS A 136 -4.47 37.23 12.89
CA LYS A 136 -5.43 37.98 13.71
C LYS A 136 -6.84 37.98 13.11
N ALA A 137 -6.97 38.14 11.79
CA ALA A 137 -8.26 38.08 11.10
C ALA A 137 -8.89 36.67 11.16
N GLY A 138 -8.07 35.62 11.18
CA GLY A 138 -8.51 34.24 11.40
C GLY A 138 -8.75 33.86 12.87
N GLY A 139 -8.69 34.82 13.81
CA GLY A 139 -8.89 34.57 15.24
C GLY A 139 -7.72 33.82 15.92
N LEU A 140 -6.53 33.81 15.31
CA LEU A 140 -5.34 33.13 15.82
C LEU A 140 -4.24 34.13 16.18
N ASN A 141 -3.44 33.83 17.20
CA ASN A 141 -2.27 34.63 17.55
C ASN A 141 -1.04 34.13 16.77
N ALA A 142 -0.40 35.02 16.00
CA ALA A 142 0.80 34.72 15.20
C ALA A 142 2.00 34.23 16.05
N SER A 143 2.00 34.53 17.35
CA SER A 143 3.03 34.15 18.32
C SER A 143 3.00 32.68 18.74
N SER A 144 1.98 31.89 18.36
CA SER A 144 1.83 30.49 18.81
C SER A 144 2.82 29.51 18.18
N LYS A 145 3.79 29.98 17.38
CA LYS A 145 4.78 29.14 16.68
C LYS A 145 6.25 29.37 17.07
N LYS A 146 6.55 30.16 18.12
CA LYS A 146 7.84 30.06 18.82
C LYS A 146 7.81 28.93 19.85
N ARG A 147 7.75 27.68 19.40
CA ARG A 147 8.07 26.50 20.23
C ARG A 147 8.74 25.45 19.34
N GLY A 148 10.06 25.48 19.33
CA GLY A 148 10.93 24.46 18.75
C GLY A 148 12.18 25.06 18.12
N ASP A 149 13.00 25.71 18.95
CA ASP A 149 14.46 25.49 18.85
C ASP A 149 14.77 24.14 19.49
#